data_AF-A0AAU2E5J7-F1
#
_entry.id   AF-A0AAU2E5J7-F1
#
_cell.length_a   1.000
_cell.length_b   1.000
_cell.length_c   1.000
_cell.angle_alpha   90.00
_cell.angle_beta   90.00
_cell.angle_gamma   90.00
#
_symmetry.space_group_name_H-M   'P 1'
#
loop_
_entity.id
_entity.type
_entity.pdbx_description
1 polymer ?
#
loop_
_entity_poly.entity_id
_entity_poly.type
_entity_poly.pdbx_seq_one_letter_code
_entity_poly.pdbx_strand_id
1 'polypeptide(L)' 'MSDASDKVKHKAEEVVGSAKEKVGEATGNDRLKAEGQGDQAESKLKQAADEAKDKVQEGVDKVKGLFNR' A
#
# COMPACT_ATOMS: atom_id res chain seq x y z
N MET A 1 16.93 -0.61 -10.31
CA MET A 1 15.88 -1.61 -10.62
C MET A 1 14.85 -1.65 -9.48
N SER A 2 14.31 -0.50 -9.06
CA SER A 2 13.49 -0.41 -7.83
C SER A 2 12.01 -0.25 -8.15
N ASP A 3 11.64 0.65 -9.07
CA ASP A 3 10.23 0.96 -9.36
C ASP A 3 9.40 -0.19 -9.93
N ALA A 4 10.02 -1.09 -10.71
CA ALA A 4 9.32 -2.25 -11.27
C ALA A 4 9.04 -3.31 -10.21
N SER A 5 9.99 -3.52 -9.28
CA SER A 5 9.85 -4.50 -8.20
C SER A 5 8.79 -4.07 -7.19
N ASP A 6 8.77 -2.79 -6.81
CA ASP A 6 7.85 -2.26 -5.81
C ASP A 6 6.39 -2.25 -6.32
N LYS A 7 6.17 -1.86 -7.58
CA LYS A 7 4.84 -1.94 -8.21
C LYS A 7 4.33 -3.38 -8.33
N VAL A 8 5.21 -4.32 -8.66
CA VAL A 8 4.85 -5.74 -8.75
C VAL A 8 4.52 -6.29 -7.37
N LYS A 9 5.27 -5.89 -6.34
CA LYS A 9 5.05 -6.33 -4.96
C LYS A 9 3.70 -5.85 -4.41
N HIS A 10 3.36 -4.58 -4.64
CA HIS A 10 2.05 -4.04 -4.28
C HIS A 10 0.89 -4.78 -4.96
N LYS A 11 1.01 -5.03 -6.27
CA LYS A 11 0.01 -5.77 -7.03
C LYS A 11 -0.10 -7.22 -6.54
N ALA A 12 1.02 -7.84 -6.18
CA ALA A 12 1.03 -9.19 -5.64
C ALA A 12 0.32 -9.26 -4.28
N GLU A 13 0.55 -8.30 -3.39
CA GLU A 13 -0.13 -8.20 -2.10
C GLU A 13 -1.65 -7.98 -2.26
N GLU A 14 -2.08 -7.13 -3.18
CA GLU A 14 -3.50 -6.94 -3.51
C GLU A 14 -4.17 -8.23 -4.03
N VAL A 15 -3.47 -8.95 -4.89
CA VAL A 15 -3.94 -10.24 -5.45
C VAL A 15 -4.01 -11.30 -4.37
N VAL A 16 -3.00 -11.39 -3.49
CA VAL A 16 -2.98 -12.33 -2.36
C VAL A 16 -4.10 -12.02 -1.38
N GLY A 17 -4.31 -10.76 -1.02
CA GLY A 17 -5.42 -10.34 -0.13
C GLY A 17 -6.79 -10.69 -0.73
N SER A 18 -6.99 -10.39 -2.02
CA SER A 18 -8.22 -10.75 -2.74
C SER A 18 -8.44 -12.26 -2.80
N ALA A 19 -7.37 -13.03 -2.97
CA ALA A 19 -7.42 -14.48 -3.00
C ALA A 19 -7.78 -15.05 -1.61
N LYS A 20 -7.17 -14.55 -0.54
CA LYS A 20 -7.51 -14.92 0.84
C LYS A 20 -8.97 -14.60 1.15
N GLU A 21 -9.47 -13.43 0.73
CA GLU A 21 -10.87 -13.06 0.92
C GLU A 21 -11.82 -14.02 0.22
N LYS A 22 -11.60 -14.28 -1.07
CA LYS A 22 -12.44 -15.19 -1.86
C LYS A 22 -12.38 -16.63 -1.37
N VAL A 23 -11.19 -17.11 -1.01
CA VAL A 23 -11.02 -18.47 -0.47
C VAL A 23 -11.67 -18.57 0.90
N GLY A 24 -11.51 -17.56 1.76
CA GLY A 24 -12.19 -17.48 3.05
C GLY A 24 -13.70 -17.51 2.90
N GLU A 25 -14.26 -16.72 1.98
CA GLU A 25 -15.68 -16.71 1.69
C GLU A 25 -16.19 -18.05 1.14
N ALA A 26 -15.46 -18.64 0.18
CA ALA A 26 -15.84 -19.91 -0.43
C ALA A 26 -15.74 -21.10 0.54
N THR A 27 -14.82 -21.06 1.51
CA THR A 27 -14.60 -22.13 2.50
C THR A 27 -15.31 -21.87 3.83
N GLY A 28 -15.98 -20.72 3.99
CA GLY A 28 -16.59 -20.30 5.26
C GLY A 28 -15.55 -20.02 6.36
N ASN A 29 -14.32 -19.68 5.99
CA ASN A 29 -13.24 -19.36 6.92
C ASN A 29 -13.15 -17.84 7.13
N ASP A 30 -13.81 -17.37 8.19
CA ASP A 30 -13.84 -15.95 8.57
C ASP A 30 -12.46 -15.36 8.83
N ARG A 31 -11.49 -16.18 9.26
CA ARG A 31 -10.10 -15.74 9.47
C ARG A 31 -9.45 -15.33 8.15
N LEU A 32 -9.52 -16.19 7.13
CA LEU A 32 -8.97 -15.90 5.81
C LEU A 32 -9.66 -14.69 5.15
N LYS A 33 -10.98 -14.56 5.36
CA LYS A 33 -11.73 -13.39 4.91
C LYS A 33 -11.25 -12.11 5.58
N ALA A 34 -11.14 -12.11 6.90
CA ALA A 34 -10.69 -10.96 7.67
C ALA A 34 -9.22 -10.59 7.37
N GLU A 35 -8.33 -11.57 7.19
CA GLU A 35 -6.95 -11.33 6.78
C GLU A 35 -6.88 -10.68 5.40
N GLY A 36 -7.64 -11.18 4.42
CA GLY A 36 -7.68 -10.59 3.07
C GLY A 36 -8.15 -9.13 3.08
N GLN A 37 -9.22 -8.84 3.83
CA GLN A 37 -9.74 -7.48 3.99
C GLN A 37 -8.77 -6.55 4.74
N GLY A 38 -8.10 -7.06 5.77
CA GLY A 38 -7.07 -6.34 6.52
C GLY A 38 -5.88 -5.98 5.64
N ASP A 39 -5.35 -6.95 4.90
CA ASP A 39 -4.21 -6.77 3.99
C ASP A 39 -4.51 -5.70 2.91
N GLN A 40 -5.73 -5.68 2.38
CA GLN A 40 -6.16 -4.66 1.42
C GLN A 40 -6.32 -3.27 2.04
N ALA A 41 -6.91 -3.19 3.23
CA ALA A 41 -7.09 -1.92 3.94
C ALA A 41 -5.74 -1.30 4.31
N GLU A 42 -4.82 -2.10 4.85
CA GLU A 42 -3.48 -1.65 5.21
C GLU A 42 -2.69 -1.18 3.97
N SER A 43 -2.77 -1.92 2.86
CA SER A 43 -2.11 -1.54 1.61
C SER A 43 -2.60 -0.20 1.06
N LYS A 44 -3.93 0.03 1.03
CA LYS A 44 -4.50 1.31 0.60
C LYS A 44 -4.10 2.46 1.52
N LEU A 45 -4.05 2.20 2.82
CA LEU A 45 -3.70 3.19 3.82
C LEU A 45 -2.22 3.57 3.73
N LYS A 46 -1.33 2.59 3.52
CA LYS A 46 0.10 2.84 3.22
C LYS A 46 0.29 3.63 1.94
N GLN A 47 -0.36 3.25 0.84
CA GLN A 47 -0.26 4.00 -0.43
C GLN A 47 -0.71 5.45 -0.28
N ALA A 48 -1.84 5.69 0.38
CA ALA A 48 -2.33 7.05 0.62
C ALA A 48 -1.37 7.85 1.54
N ALA A 49 -0.80 7.20 2.55
CA ALA A 49 0.17 7.82 3.45
C ALA A 49 1.50 8.13 2.75
N ASP A 50 2.00 7.23 1.91
CA ASP A 50 3.23 7.40 1.13
C ASP A 50 3.05 8.50 0.07
N GLU A 51 1.93 8.53 -0.66
CA GLU A 51 1.63 9.63 -1.59
C GLU A 51 1.53 10.99 -0.88
N ALA A 52 0.93 11.02 0.32
CA ALA A 52 0.86 12.24 1.12
C ALA A 52 2.25 12.66 1.62
N LYS A 53 3.07 11.70 2.07
CA LYS A 53 4.46 11.95 2.49
C LYS A 53 5.31 12.49 1.36
N ASP A 54 5.23 11.90 0.17
CA ASP A 54 6.00 12.32 -1.00
C ASP A 54 5.66 13.77 -1.37
N LYS A 55 4.38 14.13 -1.42
CA LYS A 55 3.94 15.52 -1.70
C LYS A 55 4.42 16.50 -0.63
N VAL A 56 4.38 16.10 0.64
CA VAL A 56 4.86 16.92 1.76
C VAL A 56 6.38 17.06 1.71
N GLN A 57 7.13 15.98 1.48
CA GLN A 57 8.58 16.02 1.31
C GLN A 57 8.97 16.90 0.14
N GLU A 58 8.33 16.78 -1.02
CA GLU A 58 8.60 17.67 -2.17
C GLU A 58 8.41 19.15 -1.83
N GLY A 59 7.36 19.49 -1.09
CA GLY A 59 7.10 20.87 -0.65
C GLY A 59 8.13 21.36 0.36
N VAL A 60 8.48 20.52 1.34
CA VAL A 60 9.47 20.83 2.38
C VAL A 60 10.88 20.93 1.81
N ASP A 61 11.26 20.07 0.85
CA ASP A 61 12.56 20.10 0.17
C ASP A 61 12.70 21.36 -0.68
N LYS A 62 11.63 21.80 -1.37
CA LYS A 62 11.63 23.09 -2.07
C LYS A 62 11.83 24.27 -1.10
N VAL A 63 11.16 24.27 0.05
CA VAL A 63 11.31 25.31 1.07
C VAL A 63 12.70 25.29 1.72
N LYS A 64 13.26 24.10 2.01
CA LYS A 64 14.63 23.95 2.53
C LYS A 64 15.68 24.41 1.52
N GLY A 65 15.51 24.09 0.23
CA GLY A 65 16.41 24.53 -0.84
C GLY A 65 16.39 26.05 -1.05
N LEU A 66 15.26 26.71 -0.75
CA LEU A 66 15.12 28.17 -0.77
C LEU A 66 15.72 28.86 0.46
N PHE A 67 15.68 28.21 1.64
CA PHE A 67 16.23 28.78 2.88
C PHE A 67 17.73 28.51 3.09
N ASN A 68 18.30 27.49 2.44
CA ASN A 68 19.71 27.09 2.58
C ASN A 68 20.60 27.60 1.43
N ARG A 69 20.33 28.81 0.91
CA ARG A 69 21.17 29.50 -0.07
C ARG A 69 22.09 30.52 0.60
#